data_AF-A0A7X1I4C8-F1
#
_entry.id   AF-A0A7X1I4C8-F1
#
_cell.length_a   1.000
_cell.length_b   1.000
_cell.length_c   1.000
_cell.angle_alpha   90.00
_cell.angle_beta   90.00
_cell.angle_gamma   90.00
#
_symmetry.space_group_name_H-M   'P 1'
#
loop_
_entity.id
_entity.type
_entity.pdbx_description
1 polymer ?
#
loop_
_entity_poly.entity_id
_entity_poly.type
_entity_poly.pdbx_seq_one_letter_code
_entity_poly.pdbx_strand_id
1 'polypeptide(L)' 'MSEAFPGSRGLEAEGRSARRRAAPRRFSRQPLLGDSLGPETITAHYDAGLLTVNIPVAEEAKPRRIEIYRKGAQ' A
#
# COMPACT_ATOMS: atom_id res chain seq x y z
N MET A 1 32.74 44.15 42.22
CA MET A 1 33.20 42.82 41.76
C MET A 1 32.47 41.79 42.60
N SER A 2 31.87 40.80 41.93
CA SER A 2 31.12 39.65 42.46
C SER A 2 29.63 39.89 42.76
N GLU A 3 28.84 39.55 41.74
CA GLU A 3 27.38 39.42 41.71
C GLU A 3 26.86 38.38 42.71
N ALA A 4 25.76 38.74 43.37
CA ALA A 4 24.86 37.80 43.99
C ALA A 4 24.15 36.98 42.91
N PHE A 5 24.08 35.66 43.06
CA PHE A 5 23.23 34.79 42.26
C PHE A 5 21.84 34.70 42.91
N PRO A 6 20.79 35.37 42.38
CA PRO A 6 19.44 35.06 42.78
C PRO A 6 18.94 33.83 42.01
N GLY A 7 18.35 32.91 42.76
CA GLY A 7 17.82 31.66 42.23
C GLY A 7 16.59 31.80 41.34
N SER A 8 16.29 30.65 40.74
CA SER A 8 14.94 30.14 40.53
C SER A 8 14.04 30.95 39.60
N ARG A 9 14.07 30.60 38.32
CA ARG A 9 12.84 30.23 37.62
C ARG A 9 13.18 29.36 36.43
N GLY A 10 12.73 28.11 36.50
CA GLY A 10 12.67 27.26 35.34
C GLY A 10 11.97 28.01 34.21
N LEU A 11 12.66 28.21 33.10
CA LEU A 11 12.00 28.14 31.83
C LEU A 11 12.39 26.79 31.26
N GLU A 12 11.52 25.84 31.55
CA GLU A 12 11.20 24.79 30.61
C GLU A 12 11.02 25.47 29.25
N ALA A 13 12.05 25.47 28.42
CA ALA A 13 11.83 25.47 26.99
C ALA A 13 11.41 24.03 26.66
N GLU A 14 10.20 23.70 27.13
CA GLU A 14 9.37 22.61 26.66
C GLU A 14 9.58 22.56 25.15
N GLY A 15 10.13 21.44 24.70
CA GLY A 15 10.44 21.22 23.31
C GLY A 15 9.17 21.43 22.51
N ARG A 16 9.02 22.62 21.91
CA ARG A 16 8.02 22.90 20.88
C ARG A 16 8.40 22.07 19.68
N SER A 17 8.08 20.78 19.77
CA SER A 17 7.98 19.86 18.66
C SER A 17 6.78 20.35 17.85
N ALA A 18 6.99 21.44 17.12
CA ALA A 18 6.11 21.85 16.05
C ALA A 18 6.10 20.67 15.09
N ARG A 19 5.07 19.83 15.18
CA ARG A 19 4.88 18.70 14.27
C ARG A 19 4.82 19.30 12.88
N ARG A 20 5.94 19.24 12.16
CA ARG A 20 6.00 19.67 10.77
C ARG A 20 5.00 18.82 10.04
N ARG A 21 3.95 19.45 9.51
CA ARG A 21 3.04 18.81 8.58
C ARG A 21 3.88 18.24 7.44
N ALA A 22 3.79 16.94 7.22
CA ALA A 22 4.49 16.30 6.11
C ALA A 22 4.03 16.95 4.79
N ALA A 23 4.99 17.33 3.95
CA ALA A 23 4.67 17.83 2.61
C ALA A 23 3.99 16.71 1.79
N PRO A 24 3.05 17.05 0.89
CA PRO A 24 2.44 16.07 0.01
C PRO A 24 3.51 15.38 -0.85
N ARG A 25 3.50 14.05 -0.87
CA ARG A 25 4.42 13.23 -1.69
C ARG A 25 3.65 12.56 -2.82
N ARG A 26 4.30 12.45 -3.97
CA ARG A 26 3.80 11.66 -5.10
C ARG A 26 4.17 10.20 -4.87
N PHE A 27 3.18 9.31 -4.99
CA PHE A 27 3.38 7.87 -4.91
C PHE A 27 3.10 7.25 -6.29
N SER A 28 3.96 6.31 -6.71
CA SER A 28 3.77 5.52 -7.92
C SER A 28 4.13 4.06 -7.61
N ARG A 29 3.37 3.14 -8.18
CA ARG A 29 3.55 1.69 -8.08
C ARG A 29 3.26 1.10 -9.47
N GLN A 30 4.02 0.07 -9.85
CA GLN A 30 3.85 -0.65 -11.10
C GLN A 30 3.84 -2.14 -10.78
N PRO A 31 2.65 -2.74 -10.56
CA PRO A 31 2.56 -4.19 -10.39
C PRO A 31 2.84 -4.89 -11.72
N LEU A 32 3.52 -6.03 -11.67
CA LEU A 32 3.60 -6.95 -12.80
C LEU A 32 2.38 -7.87 -12.76
N LEU A 33 1.64 -7.94 -13.86
CA LEU A 33 0.48 -8.82 -14.01
C LEU A 33 0.92 -10.07 -14.79
N GLY A 34 0.42 -11.24 -14.40
CA GLY A 34 0.62 -12.46 -15.17
C GLY A 34 -0.37 -12.57 -16.34
N ASP A 35 -0.06 -13.43 -17.31
CA ASP A 35 -0.85 -13.60 -18.55
C ASP A 35 -2.28 -14.13 -18.31
N SER A 36 -2.55 -14.64 -17.11
CA SER A 36 -3.87 -15.15 -16.71
C SER A 36 -4.87 -14.06 -16.30
N LEU A 37 -4.48 -12.79 -16.30
CA LEU A 37 -5.32 -11.66 -15.91
C LEU A 37 -5.76 -10.88 -17.15
N GLY A 38 -7.01 -10.40 -17.15
CA GLY A 38 -7.58 -9.59 -18.24
C GLY A 38 -7.44 -8.09 -17.98
N PRO A 39 -6.43 -7.40 -18.55
CA PRO A 39 -6.17 -5.99 -18.25
C PRO A 39 -7.16 -5.02 -18.90
N GLU A 40 -7.97 -5.49 -19.85
CA GLU A 40 -8.93 -4.69 -20.61
C GLU A 40 -10.12 -4.18 -19.78
N THR A 41 -10.44 -4.81 -18.66
CA THR A 41 -11.61 -4.49 -17.82
C THR A 41 -11.23 -4.20 -16.36
N ILE A 42 -10.07 -3.59 -16.13
CA ILE A 42 -9.62 -3.18 -14.80
C ILE A 42 -10.54 -2.10 -14.23
N THR A 43 -10.96 -2.26 -12.98
CA THR A 43 -11.74 -1.29 -12.21
C THR A 43 -11.00 -0.88 -10.95
N ALA A 44 -11.22 0.34 -10.47
CA ALA A 44 -10.56 0.84 -9.26
C ALA A 44 -11.51 1.68 -8.42
N HIS A 45 -11.39 1.53 -7.10
CA HIS A 45 -12.18 2.25 -6.12
C HIS A 45 -11.26 2.83 -5.05
N TYR A 46 -11.54 4.05 -4.65
CA TYR A 46 -10.86 4.70 -3.54
C TYR A 46 -11.86 5.06 -2.46
N ASP A 47 -11.71 4.47 -1.30
CA ASP A 47 -12.57 4.69 -0.15
C ASP A 47 -11.76 4.66 1.15
N ALA A 48 -12.07 5.57 2.07
CA ALA A 48 -11.46 5.67 3.41
C ALA A 48 -9.90 5.60 3.44
N GLY A 49 -9.23 6.10 2.41
CA GLY A 49 -7.76 6.07 2.33
C GLY A 49 -7.16 4.86 1.62
N LEU A 50 -7.98 3.89 1.20
CA LEU A 50 -7.57 2.65 0.56
C LEU A 50 -7.86 2.71 -0.95
N LEU A 51 -6.83 2.41 -1.76
CA LEU A 51 -6.98 2.18 -3.19
C LEU A 51 -7.14 0.69 -3.45
N THR A 52 -8.33 0.27 -3.85
CA THR A 52 -8.64 -1.09 -4.28
C THR A 52 -8.67 -1.14 -5.80
N VAL A 53 -7.86 -2.03 -6.39
CA VAL A 53 -7.85 -2.29 -7.83
C VAL A 53 -8.35 -3.70 -8.07
N ASN A 54 -9.41 -3.84 -8.85
CA ASN A 54 -9.98 -5.12 -9.23
C ASN A 54 -9.55 -5.46 -10.66
N ILE A 55 -8.85 -6.58 -10.80
CA ILE A 55 -8.30 -7.08 -12.06
C ILE A 55 -8.94 -8.45 -12.31
N PRO A 56 -9.81 -8.59 -13.31
CA PRO A 56 -10.46 -9.86 -13.58
C PRO A 56 -9.46 -10.90 -14.10
N VAL A 57 -9.77 -12.16 -13.86
CA VAL A 57 -9.07 -13.29 -14.49
C VAL A 57 -9.49 -13.37 -15.95
N ALA A 58 -8.55 -13.57 -16.86
CA ALA A 58 -8.83 -13.75 -18.28
C ALA A 58 -9.71 -14.99 -18.50
N GLU A 59 -10.68 -14.92 -19.41
CA GLU A 59 -11.59 -16.03 -19.71
C GLU A 59 -10.83 -17.30 -20.13
N GLU A 60 -9.73 -17.13 -20.87
CA GLU A 60 -8.83 -18.20 -21.33
C GLU A 60 -8.07 -18.88 -20.20
N ALA A 61 -7.86 -18.18 -19.09
CA ALA A 61 -7.14 -18.69 -17.93
C ALA A 61 -8.02 -19.51 -16.97
N LYS A 62 -9.34 -19.57 -17.21
CA LYS A 62 -10.24 -20.38 -16.40
C LYS A 62 -9.84 -21.87 -16.52
N PRO A 63 -9.62 -22.59 -15.40
CA PRO A 63 -9.20 -23.97 -15.44
C PRO A 63 -10.25 -24.84 -16.13
N ARG A 64 -9.81 -25.62 -17.13
CA ARG A 64 -10.66 -26.57 -17.85
C ARG A 64 -10.62 -27.93 -17.18
N ARG A 65 -11.77 -28.61 -17.13
CA ARG A 65 -11.83 -30.01 -16.69
C ARG A 65 -11.25 -30.90 -17.79
N ILE A 66 -10.27 -31.73 -17.44
CA ILE A 66 -9.68 -32.74 -18.33
C ILE A 66 -10.24 -34.10 -17.95
N GLU A 67 -10.88 -34.78 -18.90
CA GLU A 67 -11.32 -36.17 -18.69
C GLU A 67 -10.15 -37.14 -18.89
N ILE A 68 -9.95 -38.03 -17.91
CA ILE A 68 -8.89 -39.04 -17.96
C ILE A 68 -9.50 -40.35 -18.40
N TYR A 69 -9.13 -40.83 -19.59
CA TYR A 69 -9.54 -42.15 -20.10
C TYR A 69 -8.45 -43.19 -19.79
N ARG A 70 -8.81 -44.27 -19.11
CA ARG A 70 -7.93 -45.45 -19.00
C ARG A 70 -7.99 -46.22 -20.32
N LYS A 71 -6.86 -46.30 -21.04
CA LYS A 71 -6.70 -47.29 -22.11
C LYS A 71 -6.57 -48.66 -21.45
N GLY A 72 -7.57 -49.52 -21.63
CA GLY A 72 -7.55 -50.89 -21.13
C GLY A 72 -6.38 -51.67 -21.68
N ALA A 73 -5.71 -52.44 -20.82
CA ALA A 73 -4.74 -53.46 -21.22
C ALA A 73 -5.48 -54.52 -22.04
N GLN A 74 -4.96 -54.79 -23.24
CA GLN A 74 -5.39 -55.87 -24.11
C GLN A 74 -4.17 -56.67 -24.50
#